data_AF-A0A387GZY2-F1
#
_entry.id   AF-A0A387GZY2-F1
#
_cell.length_a   1.000
_cell.length_b   1.000
_cell.length_c   1.000
_cell.angle_alpha   90.00
_cell.angle_beta   90.00
_cell.angle_gamma   90.00
#
_symmetry.space_group_name_H-M   'P 1'
#
loop_
_entity.id
_entity.type
_entity.pdbx_description
1 polymer ?
#
loop_
_entity_poly.entity_id
_entity_poly.type
_entity_poly.pdbx_seq_one_letter_code
_entity_poly.pdbx_strand_id
1 'polypeptide(L)'
;MNRTKAIHSDKEYEEALEQLSKLWGARRGTPEGDRLDELATLLDAYETIRYPMDMPNAEAITKFRAEQERDRATKIPQNIEKNYVFQIYQDRAGLFFFRLVSPAGEIMLISEAYRSKSSVVHTIKRLKSIFSTTKSEIQVIAA
;
A
#
# COMPACT_ATOMS: atom_id res chain seq x y z
N MET A 1 -38.69 15.16 1.44
CA MET A 1 -38.26 15.54 0.07
C MET A 1 -37.17 16.59 0.23
N ASN A 2 -35.91 16.19 0.29
CA ASN A 2 -34.82 17.17 0.30
C ASN A 2 -34.60 17.62 -1.16
N ARG A 3 -34.69 18.94 -1.39
CA ARG A 3 -34.41 19.56 -2.69
C ARG A 3 -32.94 19.31 -3.02
N THR A 4 -32.65 18.28 -3.81
CA THR A 4 -31.33 18.03 -4.38
C THR A 4 -30.97 19.23 -5.24
N LYS A 5 -30.04 20.07 -4.76
CA LYS A 5 -29.56 21.22 -5.49
C LYS A 5 -28.48 20.72 -6.45
N ALA A 6 -28.79 20.73 -7.74
CA ALA A 6 -27.81 20.42 -8.78
C ALA A 6 -26.66 21.44 -8.75
N ILE A 7 -25.45 20.96 -9.05
CA ILE A 7 -24.24 21.77 -9.18
C ILE A 7 -24.24 22.37 -10.58
N HIS A 8 -24.14 23.69 -10.70
CA HIS A 8 -24.22 24.39 -11.99
C HIS A 8 -23.00 25.26 -12.28
N SER A 9 -22.03 25.33 -11.37
CA SER A 9 -20.82 26.15 -11.53
C SER A 9 -19.59 25.50 -10.90
N ASP A 10 -18.41 25.89 -11.38
CA ASP A 10 -17.13 25.37 -10.88
C ASP A 10 -16.94 25.69 -9.38
N LYS A 11 -17.48 26.83 -8.89
CA LYS A 11 -17.45 27.18 -7.47
C LYS A 11 -18.30 26.24 -6.61
N GLU A 12 -19.52 25.93 -7.05
CA GLU A 12 -20.39 24.97 -6.33
C GLU A 12 -19.81 23.55 -6.35
N TYR A 13 -19.09 23.22 -7.43
CA TYR A 13 -18.36 21.97 -7.56
C TYR A 13 -17.20 21.87 -6.55
N GLU A 14 -16.38 22.91 -6.40
CA GLU A 14 -15.30 22.97 -5.40
C GLU A 14 -15.85 22.89 -3.96
N GLU A 15 -16.93 23.63 -3.66
CA GLU A 15 -17.59 23.58 -2.35
C GLU A 15 -18.16 22.18 -2.05
N ALA A 16 -18.67 21.49 -3.06
CA ALA A 16 -19.17 20.12 -2.94
C ALA A 16 -18.03 19.11 -2.72
N LEU A 17 -16.90 19.28 -3.41
CA LEU A 17 -15.70 18.46 -3.19
C LEU A 17 -15.14 18.61 -1.77
N GLU A 18 -15.09 19.84 -1.25
CA GLU A 18 -14.62 20.08 0.12
C GLU A 18 -15.53 19.40 1.15
N GLN A 19 -16.86 19.46 0.95
CA GLN A 19 -17.82 18.77 1.80
C GLN A 19 -17.69 17.25 1.70
N LEU A 20 -17.57 16.71 0.49
CA LEU A 20 -17.37 15.28 0.26
C LEU A 20 -16.11 14.77 0.98
N SER A 21 -15.00 15.52 0.90
CA SER A 21 -13.75 15.17 1.58
C SER A 21 -13.90 15.11 3.10
N LYS A 22 -14.72 15.96 3.71
CA LYS A 22 -14.97 15.96 5.16
C LYS A 22 -15.84 14.76 5.60
N LEU A 23 -16.65 14.23 4.68
CA LEU A 23 -17.55 13.10 4.93
C LEU A 23 -16.93 11.75 4.53
N TRP A 24 -15.70 11.74 4.00
CA TRP A 24 -15.05 10.53 3.54
C TRP A 24 -14.91 9.51 4.68
N GLY A 25 -15.40 8.28 4.44
CA GLY A 25 -15.42 7.22 5.45
C GLY A 25 -16.63 7.22 6.39
N ALA A 26 -17.61 8.11 6.16
CA ALA A 26 -18.90 8.06 6.86
C ALA A 26 -19.56 6.67 6.71
N ARG A 27 -20.18 6.20 7.80
CA ARG A 27 -20.82 4.88 7.82
C ARG A 27 -22.10 4.92 7.00
N ARG A 28 -22.33 3.89 6.19
CA ARG A 28 -23.59 3.72 5.46
C ARG A 28 -24.80 3.70 6.38
N GLY A 29 -25.87 4.35 5.97
CA GLY A 29 -27.12 4.46 6.74
C GLY A 29 -27.07 5.45 7.91
N THR A 30 -26.05 6.30 7.98
CA THR A 30 -26.06 7.50 8.84
C THR A 30 -26.34 8.73 7.99
N PRO A 31 -26.82 9.85 8.59
CA PRO A 31 -27.06 11.09 7.85
C PRO A 31 -25.83 11.59 7.08
N GLU A 32 -24.63 11.38 7.61
CA GLU A 32 -23.37 11.73 6.96
C GLU A 32 -23.10 10.83 5.75
N GLY A 33 -23.38 9.53 5.86
CA GLY A 33 -23.26 8.58 4.75
C GLY A 33 -24.28 8.86 3.64
N ASP A 34 -25.53 9.14 4.02
CA ASP A 34 -26.58 9.52 3.06
C ASP A 34 -26.22 10.83 2.34
N ARG A 35 -25.61 11.78 3.04
CA ARG A 35 -25.14 13.04 2.45
C ARG A 35 -23.92 12.85 1.56
N LEU A 36 -23.01 11.94 1.92
CA LEU A 36 -21.87 11.55 1.09
C LEU A 36 -22.34 10.95 -0.25
N ASP A 37 -23.29 10.01 -0.19
CA ASP A 37 -23.87 9.37 -1.38
C ASP A 37 -24.60 10.39 -2.28
N GLU A 38 -25.32 11.35 -1.67
CA GLU A 38 -25.96 12.45 -2.40
C GLU A 38 -24.92 13.35 -3.10
N LEU A 39 -23.88 13.80 -2.39
CA LEU A 39 -22.83 14.65 -2.95
C LEU A 39 -22.08 13.96 -4.08
N ALA A 40 -21.78 12.66 -3.93
CA ALA A 40 -21.13 11.87 -4.98
C ALA A 40 -21.98 11.84 -6.26
N THR A 41 -23.29 11.66 -6.13
CA THR A 41 -24.23 11.65 -7.26
C THR A 41 -24.28 13.01 -7.97
N LEU A 42 -24.27 14.11 -7.22
CA LEU A 42 -24.32 15.46 -7.79
C LEU A 42 -23.02 15.84 -8.51
N LEU A 43 -21.86 15.44 -7.95
CA LEU A 43 -20.56 15.66 -8.57
C LEU A 43 -20.43 14.87 -9.89
N ASP A 44 -20.83 13.60 -9.89
CA ASP A 44 -20.82 12.74 -11.09
C ASP A 44 -21.67 13.33 -12.24
N ALA A 45 -22.86 13.83 -11.90
CA ALA A 45 -23.73 14.50 -12.87
C ALA A 45 -23.12 15.78 -13.45
N TYR A 46 -22.41 16.57 -12.63
CA TYR A 46 -21.70 17.76 -13.09
C TYR A 46 -20.50 17.41 -13.99
N GLU A 47 -19.68 16.46 -13.55
CA GLU A 47 -18.49 16.01 -14.26
C GLU A 47 -18.83 15.39 -15.61
N THR A 48 -19.89 14.60 -15.70
CA THR A 48 -20.35 14.00 -16.96
C THR A 48 -20.63 15.05 -18.04
N ILE A 49 -21.15 16.22 -17.66
CA ILE A 49 -21.45 17.31 -18.60
C ILE A 49 -20.21 18.18 -18.85
N ARG A 50 -19.45 18.49 -17.79
CA ARG A 50 -18.35 19.47 -17.82
C ARG A 50 -17.02 18.87 -18.31
N TYR A 51 -16.77 17.62 -17.97
CA TYR A 51 -15.57 16.84 -18.26
C TYR A 51 -15.97 15.49 -18.88
N PRO A 52 -16.53 15.49 -20.11
CA PRO A 52 -16.88 14.26 -20.78
C PRO A 52 -15.65 13.36 -20.87
N MET A 53 -15.73 12.16 -20.29
CA MET A 53 -14.67 11.17 -20.38
C MET A 53 -14.60 10.71 -21.83
N ASP A 54 -13.63 11.23 -22.58
CA ASP A 54 -13.29 10.69 -23.88
C ASP A 54 -12.96 9.21 -23.73
N MET A 55 -13.45 8.38 -24.65
CA MET A 55 -12.99 6.99 -24.72
C MET A 55 -11.46 7.01 -24.77
N PRO A 56 -10.77 6.26 -23.89
CA PRO A 56 -9.33 6.25 -23.89
C PRO A 56 -8.88 5.84 -25.29
N ASN A 57 -8.04 6.68 -25.91
CA ASN A 57 -7.51 6.38 -27.23
C ASN A 57 -6.67 5.08 -27.18
N ALA A 58 -6.37 4.50 -28.34
CA ALA A 58 -5.63 3.23 -28.40
C ALA A 58 -4.29 3.28 -27.63
N GLU A 59 -3.66 4.45 -27.55
CA GLU A 59 -2.43 4.68 -26.79
C GLU A 59 -2.67 4.61 -25.27
N ALA A 60 -3.71 5.29 -24.76
CA ALA A 60 -4.10 5.26 -23.36
C ALA A 60 -4.55 3.85 -22.93
N ILE A 61 -5.26 3.11 -23.78
CA ILE A 61 -5.62 1.71 -23.53
C ILE A 61 -4.37 0.84 -23.45
N THR A 62 -3.43 1.01 -24.38
CA THR A 62 -2.16 0.25 -24.39
C THR A 62 -1.33 0.56 -23.15
N LYS A 63 -1.21 1.85 -22.79
CA LYS A 63 -0.49 2.31 -21.60
C LYS A 63 -1.14 1.78 -20.33
N PHE A 64 -2.46 1.88 -20.21
CA PHE A 64 -3.20 1.34 -19.07
C PHE A 64 -3.03 -0.19 -18.97
N ARG A 65 -3.08 -0.93 -20.08
CA ARG A 65 -2.82 -2.38 -20.08
C ARG A 65 -1.41 -2.71 -19.63
N ALA A 66 -0.40 -1.99 -20.13
CA ALA A 66 0.98 -2.16 -19.71
C ALA A 66 1.18 -1.79 -18.23
N GLU A 67 0.52 -0.75 -17.74
CA GLU A 67 0.49 -0.38 -16.32
C GLU A 67 -0.21 -1.43 -15.48
N GLN A 68 -1.37 -1.96 -15.90
CA GLN A 68 -2.06 -3.06 -15.23
C GLN A 68 -1.27 -4.37 -15.26
N GLU A 69 -0.54 -4.67 -16.33
CA GLU A 69 0.36 -5.83 -16.41
C GLU A 69 1.59 -5.65 -15.55
N ARG A 70 2.17 -4.44 -15.50
CA ARG A 70 3.23 -4.07 -14.55
C ARG A 70 2.73 -4.18 -13.12
N ASP A 71 1.52 -3.71 -12.84
CA ASP A 71 0.86 -3.76 -11.53
C ASP A 71 0.39 -5.17 -11.15
N ARG A 72 0.02 -6.01 -12.11
CA ARG A 72 -0.27 -7.44 -11.90
C ARG A 72 1.02 -8.24 -11.71
N ALA A 73 2.08 -7.90 -12.43
CA ALA A 73 3.41 -8.47 -12.22
C ALA A 73 4.03 -7.98 -10.89
N THR A 74 3.60 -6.84 -10.35
CA THR A 74 4.01 -6.32 -9.04
C THR A 74 3.02 -6.59 -7.90
N LYS A 75 1.79 -7.02 -8.17
CA LYS A 75 0.86 -7.58 -7.17
C LYS A 75 1.07 -9.09 -7.06
N ILE A 76 2.10 -9.41 -6.26
CA ILE A 76 2.14 -10.47 -5.25
C ILE A 76 0.82 -11.29 -5.19
N PRO A 77 0.81 -12.60 -5.51
CA PRO A 77 -0.38 -13.42 -5.31
C PRO A 77 -0.96 -13.24 -3.90
N GLN A 78 -2.27 -12.96 -3.78
CA GLN A 78 -2.96 -12.83 -2.49
C GLN A 78 -3.17 -14.17 -1.78
N ASN A 79 -2.15 -15.03 -1.82
CA ASN A 79 -1.99 -16.18 -0.94
C ASN A 79 -0.50 -16.57 -0.84
N ILE A 80 0.39 -15.61 -0.59
CA ILE A 80 1.75 -15.93 -0.10
C ILE A 80 1.66 -15.94 1.42
N GLU A 81 1.84 -17.11 2.04
CA GLU A 81 2.25 -17.20 3.45
C GLU A 81 3.23 -16.04 3.72
N LYS A 82 3.01 -15.19 4.72
CA LYS A 82 3.88 -14.04 5.05
C LYS A 82 5.29 -14.51 5.46
N ASN A 83 6.04 -15.10 4.54
CA ASN A 83 7.27 -15.80 4.78
C ASN A 83 8.40 -14.81 4.59
N TYR A 84 8.83 -14.23 5.70
CA TYR A 84 10.10 -13.54 5.78
C TYR A 84 11.22 -14.54 5.48
N VAL A 85 12.12 -14.17 4.58
CA VAL A 85 13.19 -15.05 4.11
C VAL A 85 14.52 -14.61 4.72
N PHE A 86 15.23 -15.55 5.33
CA PHE A 86 16.64 -15.37 5.69
C PHE A 86 17.52 -15.86 4.53
N GLN A 87 18.30 -14.95 3.95
CA GLN A 87 19.25 -15.26 2.87
C GLN A 87 20.67 -15.21 3.42
N ILE A 88 21.42 -16.31 3.31
CA ILE A 88 22.82 -16.41 3.76
C ILE A 88 23.73 -16.18 2.56
N TYR A 89 24.71 -15.30 2.74
CA TYR A 89 25.74 -14.96 1.75
C TYR A 89 27.12 -15.32 2.30
N GLN A 90 28.06 -15.52 1.39
CA GLN A 90 29.48 -15.61 1.68
C GLN A 90 30.22 -14.62 0.77
N ASP A 91 31.09 -13.80 1.34
CA ASP A 91 31.92 -12.87 0.56
C ASP A 91 33.19 -13.55 0.01
N ARG A 92 33.99 -12.77 -0.74
CA ARG A 92 35.25 -13.25 -1.32
C ARG A 92 36.33 -13.55 -0.26
N ALA A 93 36.23 -12.99 0.94
CA ALA A 93 37.12 -13.28 2.05
C ALA A 93 36.69 -14.53 2.86
N GLY A 94 35.59 -15.17 2.47
CA GLY A 94 35.05 -16.35 3.11
C GLY A 94 34.20 -16.06 4.35
N LEU A 95 33.90 -14.80 4.64
CA LEU A 95 33.00 -14.41 5.73
C LEU A 95 31.54 -14.57 5.31
N PHE A 96 30.70 -14.92 6.26
CA PHE A 96 29.26 -15.14 6.05
C PHE A 96 28.45 -14.01 6.65
N PHE A 97 27.37 -13.60 6.01
CA PHE A 97 26.38 -12.70 6.60
C PHE A 97 24.99 -13.12 6.12
N PHE A 98 23.95 -12.63 6.78
CA PHE A 98 22.59 -12.89 6.35
C PHE A 98 21.76 -11.63 6.24
N ARG A 99 20.73 -11.68 5.39
CA ARG A 99 19.71 -10.64 5.27
C ARG A 99 18.35 -11.21 5.65
N LEU A 100 17.53 -10.39 6.28
CA LEU A 100 16.10 -10.65 6.45
C LEU A 100 15.35 -9.86 5.39
N VAL A 101 14.58 -10.56 4.56
CA VAL A 101 13.84 -9.97 3.44
C VAL A 101 12.34 -10.12 3.68
N SER A 102 11.59 -9.03 3.54
CA SER A 102 10.13 -9.02 3.64
C SER A 102 9.49 -9.72 2.43
N PRO A 103 8.21 -10.13 2.49
CA PRO A 103 7.50 -10.65 1.33
C PRO A 103 7.44 -9.69 0.13
N ALA A 104 7.57 -8.37 0.37
CA ALA A 104 7.64 -7.36 -0.66
C ALA A 104 9.04 -7.25 -1.32
N GLY A 105 10.02 -8.03 -0.86
CA GLY A 105 11.40 -8.02 -1.36
C GLY A 105 12.32 -6.99 -0.69
N GLU A 106 11.84 -6.30 0.34
CA GLU A 106 12.61 -5.25 1.03
C GLU A 106 13.58 -5.87 2.06
N ILE A 107 14.80 -5.35 2.12
CA ILE A 107 15.79 -5.78 3.12
C ILE A 107 15.48 -5.07 4.45
N MET A 108 15.05 -5.83 5.44
CA MET A 108 14.72 -5.31 6.78
C MET A 108 15.89 -5.32 7.74
N LEU A 109 16.81 -6.27 7.56
CA LEU A 109 17.98 -6.43 8.41
C LEU A 109 19.14 -6.98 7.60
N ILE A 110 20.34 -6.49 7.88
CA ILE A 110 21.62 -7.05 7.44
C ILE A 110 22.40 -7.38 8.70
N SER A 111 22.91 -8.60 8.81
CA SER A 111 23.73 -8.99 9.94
C SER A 111 25.15 -8.45 9.80
N GLU A 112 25.88 -8.43 10.91
CA GLU A 112 27.34 -8.38 10.89
C GLU A 112 27.92 -9.62 10.20
N ALA A 113 29.20 -9.55 9.85
CA ALA A 113 29.94 -10.66 9.24
C ALA A 113 30.35 -11.70 10.29
N TYR A 114 30.18 -12.97 9.94
CA TYR A 114 30.53 -14.15 10.73
C TYR A 114 31.67 -14.90 10.07
N ARG A 115 32.50 -15.55 10.89
CA ARG A 115 33.59 -16.41 10.38
C ARG A 115 33.12 -17.80 9.93
N SER A 116 31.90 -18.22 10.26
CA SER A 116 31.41 -19.56 9.93
C SER A 116 29.93 -19.60 9.59
N LYS A 117 29.56 -20.50 8.67
CA LYS A 117 28.16 -20.75 8.27
C LYS A 117 27.31 -21.30 9.42
N SER A 118 27.89 -22.13 10.29
CA SER A 118 27.18 -22.72 11.43
C SER A 118 26.78 -21.65 12.46
N SER A 119 27.63 -20.65 12.70
CA SER A 119 27.30 -19.48 13.53
C SER A 119 26.09 -18.72 12.97
N VAL A 120 26.06 -18.48 11.66
CA VAL A 120 24.93 -17.80 10.99
C VAL A 120 23.63 -18.59 11.18
N VAL A 121 23.64 -19.89 10.89
CA VAL A 121 22.44 -20.74 11.01
C VAL A 121 21.95 -20.80 12.46
N HIS A 122 22.86 -20.90 13.43
CA HIS A 122 22.52 -20.88 14.84
C HIS A 122 21.84 -19.56 15.25
N THR A 123 22.39 -18.41 14.82
CA THR A 123 21.78 -17.10 15.08
C THR A 123 20.39 -16.97 14.47
N ILE A 124 20.20 -17.41 13.22
CA ILE A 124 18.88 -17.38 12.55
C ILE A 124 17.86 -18.21 13.33
N LYS A 125 18.25 -19.39 13.83
CA LYS A 125 17.36 -20.23 14.66
C LYS A 125 16.95 -19.51 15.96
N ARG A 126 17.89 -18.83 16.63
CA ARG A 126 17.58 -18.02 17.82
C ARG A 126 16.61 -16.88 17.50
N LEU A 127 16.85 -16.15 16.41
CA LEU A 127 15.95 -15.07 15.97
C LEU A 127 14.54 -15.60 15.69
N LYS A 128 14.41 -16.73 14.97
CA LYS A 128 13.10 -17.37 14.72
C LYS A 128 12.37 -17.71 16.02
N SER A 129 13.08 -18.19 17.04
CA SER A 129 12.49 -18.49 18.35
C SER A 129 12.03 -17.22 19.10
N ILE A 130 12.76 -16.11 18.99
CA ILE A 130 12.39 -14.84 19.63
C ILE A 130 11.11 -14.26 19.00
N PHE A 131 11.01 -14.29 17.67
CA PHE A 131 9.82 -13.78 16.96
C PHE A 131 8.52 -14.51 17.33
N SER A 132 8.59 -15.74 17.83
CA SER A 132 7.42 -16.53 18.20
C SER A 132 6.94 -16.29 19.64
N THR A 133 7.70 -15.60 20.50
CA THR A 133 7.54 -15.80 21.96
C THR A 133 7.72 -14.56 22.84
N THR A 134 8.03 -13.37 22.33
CA THR A 134 8.48 -12.26 23.21
C THR A 134 7.97 -10.87 22.82
N LYS A 135 7.64 -10.08 23.84
CA LYS A 135 7.34 -8.64 23.74
C LYS A 135 8.65 -7.89 23.52
N SER A 136 8.81 -7.23 22.38
CA SER A 136 10.02 -6.46 22.01
C SER A 136 9.87 -4.98 22.37
N GLU A 137 10.97 -4.33 22.72
CA GLU A 137 11.06 -2.88 23.01
C GLU A 137 12.21 -2.26 22.20
N ILE A 138 12.04 -0.99 21.79
CA ILE A 138 13.05 -0.24 21.03
C ILE A 138 13.88 0.60 22.00
N GLN A 139 15.20 0.43 21.97
CA GLN A 139 16.15 1.27 22.72
C GLN A 139 17.07 1.98 21.71
N VAL A 140 17.14 3.31 21.80
CA VAL A 140 18.06 4.12 20.98
C VAL A 140 19.31 4.42 21.81
N ILE A 141 20.46 3.94 21.35
CA ILE A 141 21.76 4.15 21.99
C ILE A 141 22.56 5.10 21.09
N ALA A 142 23.00 6.24 21.63
CA ALA A 142 23.93 7.14 20.96
C ALA A 142 25.36 6.59 21.09
N ALA A 143 26.10 6.58 19.97
CA ALA A 143 27.50 6.16 19.91
C ALA A 143 28.46 7.33 20.16
#